data_AF-A0A225UB87-F1
#
_entry.id   AF-A0A225UB87-F1
#
_cell.length_a   1.000
_cell.length_b   1.000
_cell.length_c   1.000
_cell.angle_alpha   90.00
_cell.angle_beta   90.00
_cell.angle_gamma   90.00
#
_symmetry.space_group_name_H-M   'P 1'
#
loop_
_entity.id
_entity.type
_entity.pdbx_description
1 polymer ?
#
loop_
_entity_poly.entity_id
_entity_poly.type
_entity_poly.pdbx_seq_one_letter_code
_entity_poly.pdbx_strand_id
1 'polypeptide(L)'
;MSLDEMKLKHLMPVKFEWDSSTEGKHKVLCAVTKKEISHHRAVLLRPSGQVILESCVKDMVLPTMTCPVTGLKLRKKDVVQLQAGGTGFSAHSTVEAKKYRPTMT
;
A
#
# COMPACT_ATOMS: atom_id res chain seq x y z
N MET A 1 -14.36 16.58 -6.90
CA MET A 1 -14.19 15.62 -5.80
C MET A 1 -15.58 15.30 -5.29
N SER A 2 -16.04 14.05 -5.37
CA SER A 2 -17.41 13.70 -4.99
C SER A 2 -17.62 13.96 -3.49
N LEU A 3 -18.77 14.55 -3.16
CA LEU A 3 -19.23 14.90 -1.82
C LEU A 3 -20.06 13.74 -1.21
N ASP A 4 -19.70 12.49 -1.52
CA ASP A 4 -20.34 11.34 -0.90
C ASP A 4 -19.97 11.27 0.58
N GLU A 5 -20.99 11.33 1.44
CA GLU A 5 -20.84 11.20 2.88
C GLU A 5 -20.25 9.83 3.22
N MET A 6 -19.01 9.82 3.74
CA MET A 6 -18.33 8.59 4.15
C MET A 6 -18.99 7.96 5.37
N LYS A 7 -19.97 7.08 5.12
CA LYS A 7 -20.60 6.23 6.14
C LYS A 7 -19.58 5.22 6.67
N LEU A 8 -19.66 4.89 7.96
CA LEU A 8 -18.82 3.88 8.64
C LEU A 8 -18.72 2.53 7.89
N LYS A 9 -19.73 2.18 7.10
CA LYS A 9 -19.78 0.96 6.27
C LYS A 9 -18.76 0.96 5.12
N HIS A 10 -18.24 2.12 4.73
CA HIS A 10 -17.23 2.25 3.68
C HIS A 10 -15.80 2.17 4.22
N LEU A 11 -15.62 2.21 5.54
CA LEU A 11 -14.32 2.01 6.16
C LEU A 11 -13.96 0.53 6.17
N MET A 12 -12.71 0.25 5.82
CA MET A 12 -12.16 -1.10 5.85
C MET A 12 -11.28 -1.24 7.10
N PRO A 13 -11.44 -2.31 7.90
CA PRO A 13 -10.57 -2.52 9.05
C PRO A 13 -9.16 -2.86 8.55
N VAL A 14 -8.18 -2.07 8.97
CA VAL A 14 -6.77 -2.28 8.61
C VAL A 14 -5.99 -2.67 9.86
N LYS A 15 -5.34 -3.84 9.81
CA LYS A 15 -4.44 -4.32 10.84
C LYS A 15 -3.01 -4.04 10.39
N PHE A 16 -2.37 -3.09 11.06
CA PHE A 16 -0.97 -2.76 10.84
C PHE A 16 -0.13 -3.45 11.92
N GLU A 17 0.96 -4.09 11.50
CA GLU A 17 2.02 -4.49 12.42
C GLU A 17 3.08 -3.40 12.45
N TRP A 18 3.39 -2.93 13.65
CA TRP A 18 4.30 -1.81 13.87
C TRP A 18 5.58 -2.35 14.48
N ASP A 19 6.72 -1.94 13.94
CA ASP A 19 8.00 -2.14 14.61
C ASP A 19 8.26 -0.98 15.57
N SER A 20 8.55 -1.31 16.83
CA SER A 20 8.93 -0.34 17.88
C SER A 20 10.44 -0.35 18.16
N SER A 21 11.22 -1.12 17.41
CA SER A 21 12.64 -1.39 17.71
C SER A 21 13.58 -0.19 17.46
N THR A 22 13.17 0.84 16.72
CA THR A 22 14.01 2.02 16.45
C THR A 22 13.39 3.29 16.98
N GLU A 23 14.07 3.89 17.96
CA GLU A 23 13.72 5.14 18.64
C GLU A 23 13.26 6.22 17.63
N GLY A 24 11.96 6.54 17.66
CA GLY A 24 11.38 7.70 16.98
C GLY A 24 10.72 7.49 15.61
N LYS A 25 10.76 6.29 15.01
CA LYS A 25 10.07 6.03 13.72
C LYS A 25 9.24 4.76 13.78
N HIS A 26 7.93 4.91 13.98
CA HIS A 26 6.97 3.82 13.82
C HIS A 26 6.98 3.36 12.36
N LYS A 27 7.56 2.18 12.11
CA LYS A 27 7.66 1.59 10.79
C LYS A 27 6.56 0.55 10.63
N VAL A 28 5.83 0.64 9.52
CA VAL A 28 4.81 -0.35 9.18
C VAL A 28 5.50 -1.56 8.54
N LEU A 29 5.23 -2.74 9.09
CA LEU A 29 5.76 -4.00 8.61
C LEU A 29 4.76 -4.73 7.71
N CYS A 30 5.30 -5.52 6.79
CA CYS A 30 4.57 -6.52 6.03
C CYS A 30 4.17 -7.70 6.92
N ALA A 31 2.89 -8.11 6.88
CA ALA A 31 2.40 -9.24 7.68
C ALA A 31 3.06 -10.59 7.34
N VAL A 32 3.64 -10.74 6.15
CA VAL A 32 4.27 -12.00 5.71
C VAL A 32 5.78 -12.00 5.93
N THR A 33 6.46 -10.96 5.43
CA THR A 33 7.93 -10.93 5.42
C THR A 33 8.52 -10.17 6.60
N LYS A 34 7.69 -9.49 7.41
CA LYS A 34 8.13 -8.55 8.46
C LYS A 34 9.16 -7.53 7.94
N LYS A 35 9.10 -7.22 6.65
CA LYS A 35 9.93 -6.19 6.01
C LYS A 35 9.22 -4.84 6.12
N GLU A 36 10.01 -3.80 6.28
CA GLU A 36 9.56 -2.42 6.34
C GLU A 36 8.93 -1.96 5.01
N ILE A 37 7.76 -1.35 5.09
CA ILE A 37 7.03 -0.78 3.95
C ILE A 37 7.33 0.73 3.87
N SER A 38 8.53 1.07 3.39
CA SER A 38 8.94 2.48 3.22
C SER A 38 8.76 3.00 1.79
N HIS A 39 9.39 2.36 0.80
CA HIS A 39 9.28 2.76 -0.61
C HIS A 39 8.55 1.74 -1.50
N HIS A 40 8.19 0.58 -0.95
CA HIS A 40 7.55 -0.48 -1.70
C HIS A 40 6.04 -0.26 -1.77
N ARG A 41 5.45 -0.56 -2.92
CA ARG A 41 4.01 -0.56 -3.08
C ARG A 41 3.40 -1.63 -2.18
N ALA A 42 2.42 -1.22 -1.39
CA ALA A 42 1.70 -2.07 -0.48
C ALA A 42 0.29 -2.31 -0.99
N VAL A 43 -0.23 -3.47 -0.63
CA VAL A 43 -1.54 -3.96 -1.04
C VAL A 43 -2.27 -4.41 0.22
N LEU A 44 -3.52 -3.98 0.32
CA LEU A 44 -4.41 -4.37 1.38
C LEU A 44 -5.35 -5.49 0.89
N LEU A 45 -5.46 -6.53 1.70
CA LEU A 45 -6.42 -7.62 1.50
C LEU A 45 -7.71 -7.31 2.27
N ARG A 46 -8.81 -7.07 1.55
CA ARG A 46 -10.14 -6.80 2.14
C ARG A 46 -10.63 -7.85 3.17
N PRO A 47 -10.51 -9.17 2.96
CA PRO A 47 -11.07 -10.16 3.90
C PRO A 47 -10.31 -10.25 5.22
N SER A 48 -9.00 -10.01 5.22
CA SER A 48 -8.15 -10.13 6.41
C SER A 48 -7.80 -8.78 7.04
N GLY A 49 -7.94 -7.68 6.28
CA GLY A 49 -7.51 -6.35 6.68
C GLY A 49 -5.98 -6.21 6.78
N GLN A 50 -5.21 -7.15 6.22
CA GLN A 50 -3.76 -7.15 6.33
C GLN A 50 -3.08 -6.41 5.19
N VAL A 51 -1.94 -5.80 5.51
CA VAL A 51 -1.10 -5.07 4.56
C VAL A 51 0.10 -5.94 4.17
N ILE A 52 0.29 -6.11 2.87
CA ILE A 52 1.31 -6.97 2.26
C ILE A 52 2.05 -6.19 1.16
N LEU A 53 3.32 -6.48 0.91
CA LEU A 53 4.03 -5.93 -0.27
C LEU A 53 3.48 -6.50 -1.58
N GLU A 54 3.51 -5.69 -2.63
CA GLU A 54 3.11 -6.10 -3.98
C GLU A 54 3.91 -7.32 -4.49
N SER A 55 5.20 -7.42 -4.15
CA SER A 55 6.03 -8.59 -4.51
C SER A 55 5.47 -9.89 -3.94
N CYS A 56 5.11 -9.90 -2.65
CA CYS A 56 4.54 -11.08 -2.00
C CYS A 56 3.15 -11.44 -2.55
N VAL A 57 2.39 -10.45 -3.02
CA VAL A 57 1.11 -10.70 -3.70
C VAL A 57 1.33 -11.42 -5.03
N LYS A 58 2.34 -11.03 -5.80
CA LYS A 58 2.66 -11.68 -7.07
C LYS A 58 3.09 -13.14 -6.88
N ASP A 59 3.95 -13.40 -5.89
CA ASP A 59 4.53 -14.72 -5.70
C ASP A 59 3.59 -15.68 -4.96
N MET A 60 2.85 -15.21 -3.95
CA MET A 60 2.07 -16.09 -3.06
C MET A 60 0.56 -16.04 -3.34
N VAL A 61 0.01 -14.86 -3.65
CA VAL A 61 -1.44 -14.65 -3.74
C VAL A 61 -1.98 -14.95 -5.14
N LEU A 62 -1.26 -14.63 -6.22
CA LEU A 62 -1.68 -14.98 -7.59
C LEU A 62 -1.86 -16.49 -7.82
N PRO A 63 -0.92 -17.37 -7.41
CA PRO A 63 -1.05 -18.80 -7.68
C PRO A 63 -2.09 -19.50 -6.79
N THR A 64 -2.21 -19.08 -5.52
CA THR A 64 -3.08 -19.77 -4.55
C THR A 64 -4.43 -19.10 -4.34
N MET A 65 -4.61 -17.85 -4.80
CA MET A 65 -5.77 -16.99 -4.52
C MET A 65 -6.24 -17.04 -3.05
N THR A 66 -5.28 -17.15 -2.13
CA THR A 66 -5.54 -17.35 -0.72
C THR A 66 -4.66 -16.41 0.11
N CYS A 67 -5.21 -15.87 1.20
CA CYS A 67 -4.49 -15.02 2.13
C CYS A 67 -3.37 -15.84 2.80
N PRO A 68 -2.09 -15.42 2.71
CA PRO A 68 -0.97 -16.21 3.25
C PRO A 68 -0.94 -16.30 4.78
N VAL A 69 -1.63 -15.41 5.49
CA VAL A 69 -1.61 -15.36 6.97
C VAL A 69 -2.89 -15.92 7.59
N THR A 70 -4.03 -15.81 6.91
CA THR A 70 -5.35 -16.20 7.45
C THR A 70 -5.98 -17.39 6.72
N GLY A 71 -5.44 -17.83 5.59
CA GLY A 71 -5.98 -18.95 4.81
C GLY A 71 -7.31 -18.64 4.12
N LEU A 72 -7.80 -17.40 4.16
CA LEU A 72 -9.06 -17.00 3.54
C LEU A 72 -8.93 -16.91 2.01
N LYS A 73 -9.94 -17.41 1.29
CA LYS A 73 -10.00 -17.28 -0.18
C LYS A 73 -10.19 -15.82 -0.58
N LEU A 74 -9.40 -15.39 -1.56
CA LEU A 74 -9.39 -14.02 -2.08
C LEU A 74 -10.02 -13.96 -3.47
N ARG A 75 -10.76 -12.89 -3.74
CA ARG A 75 -11.15 -12.52 -5.12
C ARG A 75 -10.27 -11.37 -5.58
N LYS A 76 -10.12 -11.21 -6.89
CA LYS A 76 -9.35 -10.09 -7.48
C LYS A 76 -9.86 -8.71 -7.03
N LYS A 77 -11.17 -8.58 -6.75
CA LYS A 77 -11.81 -7.34 -6.25
C LYS A 77 -11.45 -6.99 -4.81
N ASP A 78 -10.97 -7.97 -4.05
CA ASP A 78 -10.63 -7.81 -2.64
C ASP A 78 -9.19 -7.32 -2.44
N VAL A 79 -8.43 -7.23 -3.52
CA VAL A 79 -7.05 -6.75 -3.56
C VAL A 79 -7.07 -5.25 -3.82
N VAL A 80 -6.86 -4.45 -2.77
CA VAL A 80 -6.85 -2.99 -2.86
C VAL A 80 -5.41 -2.51 -2.84
N GLN A 81 -4.94 -1.92 -3.94
CA GLN A 81 -3.60 -1.32 -3.99
C GLN A 81 -3.59 -0.02 -3.19
N LEU A 82 -2.67 0.11 -2.25
CA LEU A 82 -2.50 1.34 -1.49
C LEU A 82 -1.74 2.36 -2.34
N GLN A 83 -2.21 3.59 -2.32
CA GLN A 83 -1.53 4.68 -3.02
C GLN A 83 -0.27 5.06 -2.23
N ALA A 84 0.88 5.07 -2.90
CA ALA A 84 2.12 5.55 -2.30
C ALA A 84 2.01 7.06 -2.05
N GLY A 85 2.47 7.52 -0.88
CA GLY A 85 2.55 8.94 -0.56
C GLY A 85 3.44 9.66 -1.58
N GLY A 86 2.99 10.84 -2.03
CA GLY A 86 3.73 11.67 -2.98
C GLY A 86 5.04 12.14 -2.36
N THR A 87 6.13 11.46 -2.67
CA THR A 87 7.47 12.00 -2.45
C THR A 87 7.81 12.89 -3.65
N GLY A 88 8.52 14.00 -3.45
CA GLY A 88 8.92 14.94 -4.51
C GLY A 88 9.89 14.37 -5.55
N PHE A 89 9.98 13.04 -5.65
CA PHE A 89 10.84 12.31 -6.56
C PHE A 89 10.01 11.77 -7.73
N SER A 90 10.16 12.41 -8.90
CA SER A 90 9.41 12.09 -10.13
C SER A 90 9.61 10.67 -10.66
N ALA A 91 10.65 9.95 -10.23
CA ALA A 91 10.87 8.57 -10.70
C ALA A 91 9.96 7.55 -9.98
N HIS A 92 9.43 7.88 -8.80
CA HIS A 92 8.66 6.94 -7.97
C HIS A 92 7.16 7.22 -7.99
N SER A 93 6.77 8.47 -8.20
CA SER A 93 5.39 8.94 -8.22
C SER A 93 5.01 9.52 -9.59
N THR A 94 3.72 9.59 -9.90
CA THR A 94 3.20 10.20 -11.13
C THR A 94 3.30 11.73 -11.07
N VAL A 95 4.50 12.26 -10.86
CA VAL A 95 4.76 13.69 -10.71
C VAL A 95 5.51 14.19 -11.95
N GLU A 96 4.81 14.95 -12.78
CA GLU A 96 5.37 15.59 -13.95
C GLU A 96 6.21 16.82 -13.55
N ALA A 97 7.53 16.72 -13.70
CA ALA A 97 8.43 17.86 -13.53
C ALA A 97 8.44 18.72 -14.81
N LYS A 98 7.72 19.85 -14.82
CA LYS A 98 7.81 20.83 -15.92
C LYS A 98 9.01 21.76 -15.70
N LYS A 99 10.04 21.61 -16.53
CA LYS A 99 11.23 22.48 -16.51
C LYS A 99 10.98 23.72 -17.38
N TYR A 100 10.73 24.87 -16.75
CA TYR A 100 10.66 26.15 -17.45
C TYR A 100 12.07 26.73 -17.64
N ARG A 101 12.47 26.96 -18.89
CA ARG A 101 13.72 27.68 -19.22
C ARG A 101 13.33 29.05 -19.80
N PRO A 102 13.42 30.14 -19.04
CA PRO A 102 13.25 31.47 -19.61
C PRO A 102 14.49 31.77 -20.47
N THR A 103 14.35 31.76 -21.78
CA THR A 103 15.32 32.38 -22.68
C THR A 103 14.93 33.84 -22.82
N MET A 104 15.71 34.75 -22.21
CA MET A 104 15.65 36.17 -22.55
C MET A 104 16.15 36.33 -23.99
N THR A 105 15.28 36.83 -24.87
CA THR A 105 15.67 37.45 -26.14
C THR A 105 15.94 38.92 -25.87
#